data_AF-A0A7W1FTH1-F1
#
_entry.id   AF-A0A7W1FTH1-F1
#
_cell.length_a   1.000
_cell.length_b   1.000
_cell.length_c   1.000
_cell.angle_alpha   90.00
_cell.angle_beta   90.00
_cell.angle_gamma   90.00
#
_symmetry.space_group_name_H-M   'P 1'
#
loop_
_entity.id
_entity.type
_entity.pdbx_description
1 polymer ?
#
loop_
_entity_poly.entity_id
_entity_poly.type
_entity_poly.pdbx_seq_one_letter_code
_entity_poly.pdbx_strand_id
1 'polypeptide(L)' 'MTTEMESLKGRLKATWMAGDYGHFAKYLEPSALEFLARLPIQAGTRMLDVACGAGQIAIPAARAGAH' A
#
# COMPACT_ATOMS: atom_id res chain seq x y z
N MET A 1 -2.65 -17.07 -17.73
CA MET A 1 -1.37 -16.84 -17.01
C MET A 1 -0.54 -18.10 -17.17
N THR A 2 0.79 -18.04 -17.07
CA THR A 2 1.61 -19.26 -17.08
C THR A 2 1.51 -19.98 -15.72
N THR A 3 1.65 -21.30 -15.70
CA THR A 3 1.63 -22.11 -14.46
C THR A 3 2.70 -21.64 -13.46
N GLU A 4 3.86 -21.22 -13.95
CA GLU A 4 4.93 -20.66 -13.13
C GLU A 4 4.50 -19.36 -12.43
N MET A 5 3.84 -18.46 -13.17
CA MET A 5 3.33 -17.21 -12.62
C MET A 5 2.25 -17.45 -11.56
N GLU A 6 1.40 -18.45 -11.75
CA GLU A 6 0.39 -18.85 -10.76
C GLU A 6 1.04 -19.39 -9.49
N SER A 7 2.03 -20.27 -9.63
CA SER A 7 2.82 -20.81 -8.53
C SER A 7 3.51 -19.70 -7.72
N LEU A 8 4.13 -18.73 -8.41
CA LEU A 8 4.76 -17.57 -7.77
C LEU A 8 3.75 -16.72 -6.99
N LYS A 9 2.61 -16.36 -7.62
CA LYS A 9 1.56 -15.58 -6.95
C LYS A 9 1.00 -16.32 -5.73
N GLY A 10 0.87 -17.65 -5.80
CA GLY A 10 0.44 -18.47 -4.67
C GLY A 10 1.36 -18.32 -3.46
N ARG A 11 2.69 -18.44 -3.66
CA ARG A 11 3.68 -18.27 -2.58
C ARG A 11 3.70 -16.85 -2.01
N LEU A 12 3.64 -15.84 -2.87
CA LEU A 12 3.58 -14.44 -2.43
C LEU A 12 2.34 -14.19 -1.58
N LYS A 13 1.16 -14.62 -2.05
CA LYS A 13 -0.09 -14.48 -1.29
C LYS A 13 0.00 -15.18 0.07
N ALA A 14 0.50 -16.40 0.12
CA ALA A 14 0.64 -17.14 1.38
C ALA A 14 1.52 -16.37 2.39
N THR A 15 2.60 -15.74 1.93
CA THR A 15 3.49 -14.93 2.76
C THR A 15 2.79 -13.67 3.28
N TRP A 16 2.12 -12.91 2.40
CA TRP A 16 1.44 -11.67 2.80
C TRP A 16 0.21 -11.88 3.69
N MET A 17 -0.43 -13.04 3.55
CA MET A 17 -1.56 -13.45 4.40
C MET A 17 -1.11 -14.13 5.70
N ALA A 18 0.20 -14.31 5.92
CA ALA A 18 0.70 -14.90 7.14
C ALA A 18 0.58 -13.89 8.29
N GLY A 19 -0.39 -14.12 9.18
CA GLY A 19 -0.63 -13.29 10.36
C GLY A 19 -1.48 -12.05 10.08
N ASP A 20 -1.44 -11.09 11.01
CA ASP A 20 -2.18 -9.84 10.91
C ASP A 20 -1.29 -8.72 10.33
N TYR A 21 -1.29 -8.61 9.00
CA TYR A 21 -0.59 -7.54 8.31
C TYR A 21 -1.11 -6.16 8.70
N GLY A 22 -2.41 -6.02 9.03
CA GLY A 22 -2.98 -4.74 9.45
C GLY A 22 -2.41 -4.26 10.78
N HIS A 23 -2.17 -5.18 11.72
CA HIS A 23 -1.44 -4.88 12.95
C HIS A 23 0.01 -4.48 12.66
N PHE A 24 0.72 -5.25 11.82
CA PHE A 24 2.11 -4.96 11.48
C PHE A 24 2.28 -3.63 10.72
N ALA A 25 1.34 -3.29 9.83
CA ALA A 25 1.36 -2.07 9.04
C ALA A 25 1.42 -0.80 9.90
N LYS A 26 0.91 -0.82 11.13
CA LYS A 26 1.02 0.33 12.05
C LYS A 26 2.47 0.75 12.28
N TYR A 27 3.42 -0.19 12.25
CA TYR A 27 4.84 0.13 12.42
C TYR A 27 5.47 0.82 11.21
N LEU A 28 4.87 0.71 10.00
CA LEU A 28 5.39 1.39 8.80
C LEU A 28 4.66 2.72 8.51
N GLU A 29 3.60 3.04 9.26
CA GLU A 29 2.84 4.29 9.07
C GLU A 29 3.73 5.56 9.18
N PRO A 30 4.67 5.68 10.15
CA PRO A 30 5.49 6.89 10.24
C PRO A 30 6.34 7.16 8.99
N SER A 31 6.97 6.11 8.42
CA SER A 31 7.77 6.26 7.20
C SER A 31 6.90 6.49 5.96
N ALA A 32 5.69 5.92 5.93
CA ALA A 32 4.71 6.19 4.87
C ALA A 32 4.30 7.67 4.85
N LEU A 33 4.05 8.27 6.02
CA LEU A 33 3.74 9.70 6.15
C LEU A 33 4.94 10.58 5.77
N GLU A 34 6.15 10.22 6.20
CA GLU A 34 7.37 10.93 5.83
C GLU A 34 7.58 10.92 4.31
N PHE A 35 7.34 9.78 3.66
CA PHE A 35 7.41 9.66 2.21
C PHE A 35 6.37 10.55 1.52
N LEU A 36 5.11 10.49 1.96
CA LEU A 36 4.03 11.32 1.41
C LEU A 36 4.32 12.82 1.52
N ALA A 37 4.90 13.27 2.63
CA ALA A 37 5.25 14.68 2.84
C ALA A 37 6.27 15.23 1.82
N ARG A 38 7.02 14.34 1.14
CA ARG A 38 8.00 14.71 0.10
C ARG A 38 7.37 14.82 -1.28
N LEU A 39 6.14 14.33 -1.47
CA LEU A 39 5.43 14.38 -2.74
C LEU A 39 4.55 15.64 -2.80
N PRO A 40 4.51 16.36 -3.93
CA PRO A 40 3.66 17.54 -4.10
C PRO A 40 2.21 17.13 -4.41
N ILE A 41 1.58 16.34 -3.53
CA ILE A 41 0.19 15.91 -3.70
C ILE A 41 -0.71 17.11 -3.40
N GLN A 42 -1.47 17.53 -4.40
CA GLN A 42 -2.47 18.59 -4.28
C GLN A 42 -3.87 17.99 -4.18
N ALA A 43 -4.81 18.71 -3.58
CA ALA A 43 -6.21 18.32 -3.64
C ALA A 43 -6.65 18.18 -5.11
N GLY A 44 -7.37 17.12 -5.43
CA GLY A 44 -7.72 16.77 -6.81
C GLY A 44 -6.66 15.96 -7.56
N THR A 45 -5.55 15.55 -6.93
CA THR A 45 -4.58 14.65 -7.57
C THR A 45 -5.21 13.29 -7.83
N ARG A 46 -5.17 12.83 -9.08
CA ARG A 46 -5.57 11.45 -9.42
C ARG A 46 -4.42 10.49 -9.12
N MET A 47 -4.57 9.60 -8.14
CA MET A 47 -3.49 8.77 -7.61
C MET A 47 -3.82 7.27 -7.65
N LEU A 48 -2.84 6.45 -8.02
CA LEU A 48 -2.91 4.99 -7.90
C LEU A 48 -1.83 4.49 -6.94
N ASP A 49 -2.24 3.92 -5.81
CA ASP A 49 -1.37 3.25 -4.86
C ASP A 49 -1.35 1.73 -5.14
N VAL A 50 -0.33 1.27 -5.87
CA VAL A 50 -0.21 -0.14 -6.27
C VAL A 50 0.27 -0.96 -5.08
N ALA A 51 -0.45 -2.04 -4.77
CA ALA A 51 -0.20 -2.87 -3.58
C ALA A 51 -0.28 -2.07 -2.27
N CYS A 52 -1.32 -1.24 -2.14
CA CYS A 52 -1.56 -0.32 -1.01
C CYS A 52 -1.62 -0.98 0.39
N GLY A 53 -1.62 -2.32 0.47
CA GLY A 53 -1.61 -3.05 1.73
C GLY A 53 -2.81 -2.65 2.61
N ALA A 54 -2.53 -2.16 3.81
CA ALA A 54 -3.52 -1.66 4.76
C ALA A 54 -3.91 -0.18 4.53
N GLY A 55 -3.46 0.43 3.43
CA GLY A 55 -3.80 1.80 3.04
C GLY A 55 -2.93 2.89 3.69
N GLN A 56 -1.71 2.55 4.11
CA GLN A 56 -0.80 3.47 4.83
C GLN A 56 -0.42 4.70 4.00
N ILE A 57 -0.49 4.59 2.66
CA ILE A 57 -0.26 5.68 1.72
C ILE A 57 -1.59 6.18 1.16
N ALA A 58 -2.41 5.28 0.59
CA ALA A 58 -3.70 5.63 -0.01
C ALA A 58 -4.63 6.42 0.92
N ILE A 59 -4.77 6.03 2.21
CA ILE A 59 -5.71 6.67 3.13
C ILE A 59 -5.25 8.09 3.50
N PRO A 60 -4.00 8.33 3.92
CA PRO A 60 -3.54 9.70 4.17
C PRO A 60 -3.54 10.57 2.90
N ALA A 61 -3.19 10.02 1.73
CA ALA A 61 -3.27 10.75 0.46
C ALA A 61 -4.71 11.17 0.13
N ALA A 62 -5.69 10.28 0.32
CA ALA A 62 -7.10 10.58 0.15
C ALA A 62 -7.59 11.66 1.15
N ARG A 63 -7.13 11.60 2.41
CA ARG A 63 -7.40 12.65 3.41
C ARG A 63 -6.82 14.01 3.02
N ALA A 64 -5.71 14.03 2.27
CA ALA A 64 -5.13 15.24 1.69
C ALA A 64 -5.84 15.71 0.39
N GLY A 65 -6.87 14.99 -0.06
CA GLY A 65 -7.70 15.35 -1.21
C GLY A 65 -7.31 14.68 -2.53
N ALA A 66 -6.41 13.70 -2.53
CA ALA A 66 -6.19 12.84 -3.70
C ALA A 66 -7.41 11.92 -3.94
N HIS A 67 -7.61 11.47 -5.18
CA HIS A 67 -8.70 10.57 -5.57
C HIS A 67 -8.30 9.56 -6.65
#